data_AF-A0A978UK26-F1
#
_entry.id   AF-A0A978UK26-F1
#
_cell.length_a   1.000
_cell.length_b   1.000
_cell.length_c   1.000
_cell.angle_alpha   90.00
_cell.angle_beta   90.00
_cell.angle_gamma   90.00
#
_symmetry.space_group_name_H-M   'P 1'
#
loop_
_entity.id
_entity.type
_entity.pdbx_description
1 polymer ?
#
loop_
_entity_poly.entity_id
_entity_poly.type
_entity_poly.pdbx_seq_one_letter_code
_entity_poly.pdbx_strand_id
1 'polypeptide(L)'
;MKSGGGGGGGGGGGGYSSKKRWRGLVIGVLGLVILSMLVPLVFLLGGLHNGFHSPGYASEQQASSSNAFRGYDKLGINDSSNNSEGGDQSGHVNALIRRLGPTLSKDVFKNSSREPKNGTISVDSVHNNESKRGFSVPHQEVQQSSSVTINTILSTVDEAGKECELKYGSYCLWRHVHREDIKDSMVKKLKDQLFVARAYYPSIAKLPAQEKLSRELKQNIQELERIFSESTTDADLPPRTGKKLQRIEAAIARAKSFSVDCNNVDKKLRQIFDMTEDEANFHMKQSAFLYQLAVQTMPKSLHCLSMRLTVEYFKSPVPDVEISLTEKYMDPTLYHYVIFSNNVLASSVVINSTVMHARESANLVFHVLTNGQNYFAMKLWFFRNTYKEATVQVLNIEDLNLENHDLYLSLPVEFRVSFHSNDSPPTTHIRTEYLSIFSHTHYLLPKIFQKLKKVVVLDDDVVVQQDLSELWSLNMEGKVNGAVQQCSVKLSLLKRYLGESSFNVNSCAWMSGLNVLDLDRWRELDLTKTYQRLVNELSMQEDVSEAVVLRASLLTFQDLIFSLDEAWSLCGLGHDYGLDLQAITNAAVLHYNGNMKPWLELGIAKYRNYWKKFMGREDQFLSDCNINS
;
A
#
# COMPACT_ATOMS: atom_id res chain seq x y z
N MET A 1 -69.42 -40.86 -30.56
CA MET A 1 -70.03 -41.49 -31.75
C MET A 1 -69.53 -40.75 -32.98
N LYS A 2 -69.11 -41.45 -34.06
CA LYS A 2 -68.37 -40.91 -35.23
C LYS A 2 -66.97 -40.37 -34.85
N SER A 3 -65.80 -40.77 -35.38
CA SER A 3 -65.39 -41.45 -36.63
C SER A 3 -65.84 -40.75 -37.92
N GLY A 4 -64.96 -40.27 -38.80
CA GLY A 4 -63.49 -40.28 -38.80
C GLY A 4 -62.98 -39.96 -40.22
N GLY A 5 -61.71 -39.57 -40.34
CA GLY A 5 -61.05 -39.22 -41.60
C GLY A 5 -61.08 -37.71 -41.93
N GLY A 6 -60.02 -37.12 -42.50
CA GLY A 6 -58.70 -37.69 -42.78
C GLY A 6 -58.04 -37.07 -44.02
N GLY A 7 -56.85 -36.49 -43.85
CA GLY A 7 -56.04 -35.90 -44.92
C GLY A 7 -56.45 -34.46 -45.31
N GLY A 8 -55.53 -33.56 -45.63
CA GLY A 8 -54.06 -33.66 -45.57
C GLY A 8 -53.41 -32.56 -46.42
N GLY A 9 -52.31 -31.96 -45.96
CA GLY A 9 -51.59 -30.95 -46.74
C GLY A 9 -50.52 -30.17 -45.99
N GLY A 10 -49.28 -30.68 -45.99
CA GLY A 10 -48.04 -29.95 -45.69
C GLY A 10 -47.80 -29.53 -44.21
N GLY A 11 -46.66 -29.81 -43.57
CA GLY A 11 -45.45 -30.47 -44.05
C GLY A 11 -44.17 -29.72 -43.66
N GLY A 12 -43.72 -29.91 -42.41
CA GLY A 12 -42.41 -29.50 -41.88
C GLY A 12 -42.55 -28.85 -40.49
N GLY A 13 -41.97 -29.34 -39.40
CA GLY A 13 -40.74 -30.12 -39.24
C GLY A 13 -39.63 -29.19 -38.73
N GLY A 14 -39.13 -29.29 -37.50
CA GLY A 14 -39.50 -30.19 -36.40
C GLY A 14 -39.07 -29.64 -35.03
N GLY A 15 -39.62 -30.21 -33.95
CA GLY A 15 -39.25 -29.86 -32.57
C GLY A 15 -38.02 -30.62 -32.04
N TYR A 16 -37.74 -30.42 -30.75
CA TYR A 16 -36.67 -31.03 -29.93
C TYR A 16 -35.26 -30.42 -29.98
N SER A 17 -35.05 -29.30 -29.28
CA SER A 17 -33.85 -29.13 -28.42
C SER A 17 -33.99 -27.95 -27.42
N SER A 18 -34.46 -28.21 -26.20
CA SER A 18 -34.47 -27.17 -25.14
C SER A 18 -34.31 -27.69 -23.71
N LYS A 19 -34.89 -28.85 -23.35
CA LYS A 19 -34.86 -29.35 -21.95
C LYS A 19 -33.49 -29.86 -21.45
N LYS A 20 -32.53 -30.18 -22.34
CA LYS A 20 -31.18 -30.61 -21.92
C LYS A 20 -30.23 -29.45 -21.55
N ARG A 21 -30.41 -28.24 -22.13
CA ARG A 21 -29.45 -27.13 -21.97
C ARG A 21 -29.48 -26.49 -20.57
N TRP A 22 -30.63 -26.51 -19.89
CA TRP A 22 -30.77 -25.97 -18.53
C TRP A 22 -30.15 -26.85 -17.44
N ARG A 23 -30.22 -28.19 -17.56
CA ARG A 23 -29.58 -29.09 -16.58
C ARG A 23 -28.05 -28.93 -16.54
N GLY A 24 -27.42 -28.72 -17.70
CA GLY A 24 -25.97 -28.47 -17.77
C GLY A 24 -25.54 -27.19 -17.04
N LEU A 25 -26.32 -26.10 -17.20
CA LEU A 25 -26.06 -24.83 -16.51
C LEU A 25 -26.24 -24.95 -14.99
N VAL A 26 -27.31 -25.61 -14.52
CA VAL A 26 -27.53 -25.82 -13.07
C VAL A 26 -26.43 -26.68 -12.45
N ILE A 27 -25.96 -27.71 -13.14
CA ILE A 27 -24.84 -28.56 -12.68
C ILE A 27 -23.51 -27.76 -12.70
N GLY A 28 -23.28 -26.92 -13.71
CA GLY A 28 -22.10 -26.05 -13.78
C GLY A 28 -22.06 -25.02 -12.65
N VAL A 29 -23.20 -24.40 -12.33
CA VAL A 29 -23.32 -23.46 -11.19
C VAL A 29 -23.12 -24.18 -9.85
N LEU A 30 -23.70 -25.36 -9.66
CA LEU A 30 -23.44 -26.19 -8.46
C LEU A 30 -21.97 -26.57 -8.34
N GLY A 31 -21.31 -26.93 -9.46
CA GLY A 31 -19.87 -27.19 -9.50
C GLY A 31 -19.04 -25.97 -9.08
N LEU A 32 -19.36 -24.79 -9.62
CA LEU A 32 -18.68 -23.54 -9.27
C LEU A 32 -18.91 -23.13 -7.81
N VAL A 33 -20.12 -23.32 -7.26
CA VAL A 33 -20.39 -23.07 -5.83
C VAL A 33 -19.61 -24.03 -4.94
N ILE A 34 -19.57 -25.32 -5.28
CA ILE A 34 -18.78 -26.33 -4.56
C ILE A 34 -17.28 -26.02 -4.63
N LEU A 35 -16.74 -25.63 -5.79
CA LEU A 35 -15.34 -25.19 -5.92
C LEU A 35 -15.08 -23.90 -5.11
N SER A 36 -15.99 -22.93 -5.13
CA SER A 36 -15.82 -21.67 -4.37
C SER A 36 -15.83 -21.85 -2.86
N MET A 37 -16.43 -22.93 -2.35
CA MET A 37 -16.38 -23.29 -0.92
C MET A 37 -15.21 -24.24 -0.60
N LEU A 38 -14.92 -25.21 -1.45
CA LEU A 38 -13.87 -26.19 -1.20
C LEU A 38 -12.46 -25.66 -1.43
N VAL A 39 -12.22 -24.75 -2.40
CA VAL A 39 -10.87 -24.19 -2.64
C VAL A 39 -10.35 -23.39 -1.43
N PRO A 40 -11.14 -22.49 -0.80
CA PRO A 40 -10.74 -21.87 0.46
C PRO A 40 -10.54 -22.87 1.60
N LEU A 41 -11.38 -23.91 1.71
CA LEU A 41 -11.22 -24.97 2.72
C LEU A 41 -9.94 -25.80 2.51
N VAL A 42 -9.55 -26.08 1.26
CA VAL A 42 -8.28 -26.74 0.93
C VAL A 42 -7.09 -25.84 1.22
N PHE A 43 -7.20 -24.53 1.04
CA PHE A 43 -6.17 -23.57 1.49
C PHE A 43 -6.06 -23.51 3.03
N LEU A 44 -7.19 -23.51 3.74
CA LEU A 44 -7.24 -23.41 5.20
C LEU A 44 -6.82 -24.72 5.91
N LEU A 45 -7.18 -25.88 5.37
CA LEU A 45 -6.90 -27.20 5.97
C LEU A 45 -5.64 -27.86 5.40
N GLY A 46 -5.35 -27.65 4.11
CA GLY A 46 -4.18 -28.23 3.42
C GLY A 46 -2.92 -27.36 3.49
N GLY A 47 -3.02 -26.09 3.89
CA GLY A 47 -1.93 -25.12 3.84
C GLY A 47 -1.06 -24.98 5.09
N LEU A 48 -1.42 -25.59 6.24
CA LEU A 48 -0.83 -25.21 7.53
C LEU A 48 -0.58 -26.34 8.55
N HIS A 49 -0.73 -27.62 8.19
CA HIS A 49 -0.64 -28.71 9.18
C HIS A 49 0.50 -29.74 9.02
N ASN A 50 1.46 -29.53 8.11
CA ASN A 50 2.66 -30.37 8.01
C ASN A 50 3.94 -29.57 7.69
N GLY A 51 4.77 -29.39 8.71
CA GLY A 51 6.11 -28.78 8.67
C GLY A 51 6.47 -28.31 10.09
N PHE A 52 7.52 -28.78 10.78
CA PHE A 52 8.73 -29.45 10.31
C PHE A 52 9.10 -30.68 11.15
N HIS A 53 9.30 -31.81 10.48
CA HIS A 53 10.22 -32.86 10.94
C HIS A 53 11.29 -33.07 9.86
N SER A 54 12.56 -33.15 10.27
CA SER A 54 13.67 -33.51 9.39
C SER A 54 14.17 -34.92 9.72
N PRO A 55 14.06 -35.84 8.75
CA PRO A 55 15.18 -36.69 8.33
C PRO A 55 15.39 -36.52 6.80
N GLY A 56 16.54 -36.76 6.18
CA GLY A 56 17.54 -37.79 6.45
C GLY A 56 17.60 -38.72 5.22
N TYR A 57 18.68 -38.61 4.44
CA TYR A 57 19.00 -39.33 3.19
C TYR A 57 18.35 -40.72 2.97
N ALA A 58 17.79 -40.96 1.76
CA ALA A 58 18.13 -42.12 0.91
C ALA A 58 17.53 -42.08 -0.52
N SER A 59 18.21 -42.81 -1.41
CA SER A 59 18.09 -43.10 -2.85
C SER A 59 16.71 -43.40 -3.50
N GLU A 60 16.70 -43.16 -4.83
CA GLU A 60 16.16 -44.01 -5.93
C GLU A 60 14.74 -43.88 -6.55
N GLN A 61 14.78 -43.43 -7.82
CA GLN A 61 14.18 -44.00 -9.05
C GLN A 61 12.66 -44.02 -9.34
N GLN A 62 12.33 -43.12 -10.29
CA GLN A 62 11.72 -43.38 -11.61
C GLN A 62 10.20 -43.56 -11.84
N ALA A 63 9.82 -42.96 -12.98
CA ALA A 63 8.69 -43.19 -13.87
C ALA A 63 7.35 -42.50 -13.56
N SER A 64 6.64 -41.83 -14.47
CA SER A 64 6.90 -41.07 -15.73
C SER A 64 5.53 -40.85 -16.41
N SER A 65 5.46 -40.02 -17.46
CA SER A 65 4.29 -39.72 -18.32
C SER A 65 3.18 -38.84 -17.68
N SER A 66 2.31 -38.11 -18.39
CA SER A 66 2.35 -37.39 -19.70
C SER A 66 1.00 -36.60 -19.84
N ASN A 67 0.70 -35.68 -20.77
CA ASN A 67 1.41 -35.06 -21.91
C ASN A 67 0.70 -33.73 -22.32
N ALA A 68 1.29 -32.96 -23.26
CA ALA A 68 0.63 -31.96 -24.14
C ALA A 68 0.04 -30.67 -23.48
N PHE A 69 -0.03 -29.49 -24.12
CA PHE A 69 0.26 -29.00 -25.49
C PHE A 69 0.56 -27.47 -25.37
N ARG A 70 1.70 -26.90 -25.83
CA ARG A 70 2.02 -26.39 -27.19
C ARG A 70 1.09 -25.25 -27.68
N GLY A 71 1.57 -24.05 -28.06
CA GLY A 71 2.94 -23.50 -28.07
C GLY A 71 3.08 -22.18 -28.87
N TYR A 72 4.34 -21.79 -29.19
CA TYR A 72 4.80 -20.72 -30.13
C TYR A 72 4.69 -19.25 -29.66
N ASP A 73 5.64 -18.33 -29.88
CA ASP A 73 7.01 -18.32 -30.48
C ASP A 73 7.87 -17.30 -29.64
N LYS A 74 9.16 -17.45 -29.30
CA LYS A 74 10.42 -17.78 -30.01
C LYS A 74 11.25 -16.54 -30.41
N LEU A 75 12.17 -16.15 -29.53
CA LEU A 75 13.39 -15.39 -29.85
C LEU A 75 14.49 -15.90 -28.91
N GLY A 76 15.64 -16.28 -29.47
CA GLY A 76 16.68 -17.00 -28.74
C GLY A 76 17.99 -16.22 -28.68
N ILE A 77 18.62 -16.22 -27.51
CA ILE A 77 20.05 -16.00 -27.33
C ILE A 77 20.54 -17.10 -26.38
N ASN A 78 21.60 -17.81 -26.78
CA ASN A 78 22.30 -18.74 -25.89
C ASN A 78 23.06 -17.92 -24.85
N ASP A 79 22.92 -18.26 -23.57
CA ASP A 79 24.10 -18.37 -22.73
C ASP A 79 23.97 -19.48 -21.70
N SER A 80 25.08 -20.14 -21.40
CA SER A 80 25.10 -21.38 -20.63
C SER A 80 25.72 -21.20 -19.26
N SER A 81 24.93 -21.42 -18.20
CA SER A 81 25.48 -21.81 -16.90
C SER A 81 24.49 -22.67 -16.11
N ASN A 82 24.96 -23.81 -15.65
CA ASN A 82 24.20 -24.72 -14.80
C ASN A 82 23.98 -24.09 -13.42
N ASN A 83 22.74 -24.16 -12.90
CA ASN A 83 22.51 -24.36 -11.47
C ASN A 83 21.17 -25.07 -11.25
N SER A 84 21.17 -26.01 -10.30
CA SER A 84 20.10 -26.98 -10.04
C SER A 84 18.85 -26.37 -9.42
N GLU A 85 17.68 -26.73 -9.95
CA GLU A 85 16.37 -26.37 -9.37
C GLU A 85 16.04 -27.18 -8.11
N GLY A 86 15.46 -26.49 -7.12
CA GLY A 86 14.89 -27.09 -5.92
C GLY A 86 14.28 -26.02 -5.01
N GLY A 87 13.00 -25.65 -5.23
CA GLY A 87 12.36 -24.62 -4.40
C GLY A 87 11.03 -24.02 -4.88
N ASP A 88 10.19 -24.78 -5.59
CA ASP A 88 9.09 -24.17 -6.38
C ASP A 88 7.93 -23.55 -5.56
N GLN A 89 7.69 -24.00 -4.32
CA GLN A 89 6.69 -23.35 -3.44
C GLN A 89 7.20 -22.06 -2.78
N SER A 90 8.48 -22.00 -2.43
CA SER A 90 9.13 -20.76 -1.94
C SER A 90 9.25 -19.73 -3.07
N GLY A 91 9.50 -20.20 -4.31
CA GLY A 91 9.52 -19.38 -5.51
C GLY A 91 8.22 -18.61 -5.74
N HIS A 92 7.07 -19.29 -5.65
CA HIS A 92 5.76 -18.66 -5.88
C HIS A 92 5.44 -17.57 -4.84
N VAL A 93 5.66 -17.81 -3.55
CA VAL A 93 5.42 -16.83 -2.49
C VAL A 93 6.41 -15.66 -2.60
N ASN A 94 7.70 -15.92 -2.86
CA ASN A 94 8.68 -14.85 -3.08
C ASN A 94 8.42 -14.05 -4.37
N ALA A 95 7.85 -14.67 -5.42
CA ALA A 95 7.41 -13.98 -6.62
C ALA A 95 6.18 -13.09 -6.34
N LEU A 96 5.21 -13.57 -5.55
CA LEU A 96 4.07 -12.75 -5.10
C LEU A 96 4.55 -11.56 -4.25
N ILE A 97 5.48 -11.79 -3.30
CA ILE A 97 6.10 -10.75 -2.47
C ILE A 97 6.92 -9.77 -3.32
N ARG A 98 7.57 -10.22 -4.41
CA ARG A 98 8.24 -9.32 -5.38
C ARG A 98 7.28 -8.51 -6.24
N ARG A 99 6.07 -9.01 -6.47
CA ARG A 99 5.04 -8.38 -7.33
C ARG A 99 4.10 -7.45 -6.55
N LEU A 100 4.02 -7.63 -5.22
CA LEU A 100 3.19 -6.85 -4.30
C LEU A 100 4.01 -6.00 -3.31
N GLY A 101 5.29 -6.30 -3.14
CA GLY A 101 6.23 -5.46 -2.41
C GLY A 101 6.80 -4.34 -3.30
N PRO A 102 7.17 -3.19 -2.73
CA PRO A 102 7.76 -2.09 -3.49
C PRO A 102 9.09 -2.52 -4.12
N THR A 103 9.35 -2.04 -5.34
CA THR A 103 10.58 -2.26 -6.11
C THR A 103 11.78 -1.50 -5.53
N LEU A 104 12.21 -1.91 -4.35
CA LEU A 104 13.52 -1.55 -3.80
C LEU A 104 14.61 -2.19 -4.67
N SER A 105 15.29 -1.35 -5.46
CA SER A 105 16.53 -1.76 -6.15
C SER A 105 17.54 -2.27 -5.14
N LYS A 106 18.18 -3.41 -5.47
CA LYS A 106 19.15 -4.10 -4.60
C LYS A 106 20.40 -3.28 -4.26
N ASP A 107 20.65 -2.18 -4.98
CA ASP A 107 21.90 -1.42 -4.89
C ASP A 107 21.93 -0.36 -3.77
N VAL A 108 20.91 -0.26 -2.90
CA VAL A 108 20.98 0.59 -1.69
C VAL A 108 22.06 0.13 -0.71
N PHE A 109 22.33 -1.18 -0.62
CA PHE A 109 23.22 -1.74 0.41
C PHE A 109 24.71 -1.81 0.03
N LYS A 110 25.09 -1.48 -1.21
CA LYS A 110 26.47 -1.72 -1.71
C LYS A 110 27.57 -0.82 -1.12
N ASN A 111 27.21 0.28 -0.46
CA ASN A 111 28.19 1.25 0.05
C ASN A 111 28.41 1.20 1.58
N SER A 112 27.67 0.38 2.34
CA SER A 112 27.84 0.29 3.81
C SER A 112 28.86 -0.79 4.25
N SER A 113 29.22 -1.72 3.36
CA SER A 113 30.19 -2.78 3.65
C SER A 113 31.62 -2.36 3.25
N ARG A 114 32.26 -1.52 4.07
CA ARG A 114 33.72 -1.36 4.10
C ARG A 114 34.23 -1.75 5.49
N GLU A 115 34.91 -2.89 5.56
CA GLU A 115 35.61 -3.33 6.77
C GLU A 115 36.64 -2.28 7.22
N PRO A 116 36.75 -1.98 8.54
CA PRO A 116 37.78 -1.10 9.04
C PRO A 116 39.14 -1.81 9.00
N LYS A 117 39.97 -1.48 8.01
CA LYS A 117 41.39 -1.85 8.04
C LYS A 117 42.12 -0.94 9.02
N ASN A 118 42.73 -1.55 10.05
CA ASN A 118 43.61 -0.84 10.98
C ASN A 118 44.77 -0.17 10.22
N GLY A 119 44.91 1.14 10.41
CA GLY A 119 45.98 1.94 9.82
C GLY A 119 46.20 3.22 10.63
N THR A 120 47.10 3.15 11.61
CA THR A 120 47.65 4.31 12.31
C THR A 120 48.41 5.20 11.33
N ILE A 121 48.29 6.54 11.40
CA ILE A 121 49.40 7.53 11.35
C ILE A 121 48.91 9.00 11.29
N SER A 122 49.61 9.84 12.07
CA SER A 122 49.73 11.32 12.07
C SER A 122 48.52 12.24 11.79
N VAL A 123 48.18 13.00 12.82
CA VAL A 123 47.73 14.40 12.73
C VAL A 123 48.73 15.22 11.91
N ASP A 124 48.24 16.11 11.04
CA ASP A 124 48.93 17.36 10.73
C ASP A 124 47.92 18.48 10.44
N SER A 125 48.21 19.67 10.96
CA SER A 125 47.30 20.82 10.98
C SER A 125 47.76 21.91 10.01
N VAL A 126 46.85 22.39 9.14
CA VAL A 126 47.05 23.66 8.42
C VAL A 126 45.78 24.50 8.50
N HIS A 127 45.84 25.58 9.27
CA HIS A 127 44.90 26.69 9.16
C HIS A 127 45.07 27.39 7.82
N ASN A 128 43.97 27.86 7.23
CA ASN A 128 43.97 29.16 6.56
C ASN A 128 42.59 29.82 6.67
N ASN A 129 42.55 30.97 7.34
CA ASN A 129 41.42 31.88 7.38
C ASN A 129 41.56 32.88 6.23
N GLU A 130 40.52 33.08 5.42
CA GLU A 130 40.24 34.39 4.85
C GLU A 130 38.74 34.70 4.91
N SER A 131 38.39 35.79 5.58
CA SER A 131 37.04 36.34 5.59
C SER A 131 37.02 37.66 4.82
N LYS A 132 36.03 37.88 3.95
CA LYS A 132 35.58 39.23 3.56
C LYS A 132 34.05 39.33 3.58
N ARG A 133 33.58 40.52 3.98
CA ARG A 133 32.20 40.83 4.40
C ARG A 133 31.36 41.49 3.30
N GLY A 134 30.04 41.41 3.47
CA GLY A 134 29.03 42.32 2.89
C GLY A 134 27.90 41.55 2.18
N PHE A 135 26.61 41.82 2.36
CA PHE A 135 25.89 42.78 3.24
C PHE A 135 24.55 42.16 3.69
N SER A 136 23.92 42.71 4.72
CA SER A 136 22.75 42.14 5.43
C SER A 136 21.41 42.83 5.13
N VAL A 137 20.34 42.05 4.95
CA VAL A 137 18.92 42.44 5.06
C VAL A 137 18.18 41.24 5.73
N PRO A 138 17.20 41.44 6.64
CA PRO A 138 16.88 40.42 7.64
C PRO A 138 15.88 39.35 7.16
N HIS A 139 16.16 38.09 7.50
CA HIS A 139 15.14 37.04 7.56
C HIS A 139 14.40 37.12 8.90
N GLN A 140 13.07 37.06 8.87
CA GLN A 140 12.28 36.79 10.08
C GLN A 140 12.52 35.35 10.54
N GLU A 141 12.76 35.19 11.84
CA GLU A 141 12.94 33.88 12.45
C GLU A 141 11.61 33.11 12.47
N VAL A 142 11.61 31.93 11.85
CA VAL A 142 10.53 30.94 12.03
C VAL A 142 10.68 30.36 13.44
N GLN A 143 9.73 30.67 14.33
CA GLN A 143 9.70 30.09 15.67
C GLN A 143 9.37 28.59 15.62
N GLN A 144 10.41 27.75 15.68
CA GLN A 144 10.26 26.33 16.02
C GLN A 144 9.90 26.19 17.50
N SER A 145 8.66 25.80 17.81
CA SER A 145 8.30 25.46 19.20
C SER A 145 7.19 24.40 19.32
N SER A 146 7.52 23.11 19.15
CA SER A 146 6.78 21.98 19.77
C SER A 146 7.43 20.58 19.57
N SER A 147 8.72 20.42 19.89
CA SER A 147 9.43 19.13 19.74
C SER A 147 9.18 18.08 20.85
N VAL A 148 8.36 18.40 21.85
CA VAL A 148 8.28 17.65 23.12
C VAL A 148 7.71 16.22 22.95
N THR A 149 6.68 16.03 22.13
CA THR A 149 6.03 14.72 21.97
C THR A 149 6.78 13.80 20.99
N ILE A 150 7.30 14.35 19.89
CA ILE A 150 8.03 13.59 18.86
C ILE A 150 9.34 13.03 19.43
N ASN A 151 10.05 13.81 20.27
CA ASN A 151 11.26 13.37 20.96
C ASN A 151 11.05 12.17 21.90
N THR A 152 9.82 11.71 22.14
CA THR A 152 9.53 10.50 22.94
C THR A 152 9.19 9.27 22.07
N ILE A 153 8.74 9.46 20.83
CA ILE A 153 8.41 8.37 19.89
C ILE A 153 9.59 8.09 18.93
N LEU A 154 10.33 9.14 18.54
CA LEU A 154 11.48 9.01 17.63
C LEU A 154 12.79 8.66 18.36
N SER A 155 12.90 8.94 19.66
CA SER A 155 14.10 8.59 20.46
C SER A 155 14.19 7.12 20.82
N THR A 156 13.11 6.35 20.66
CA THR A 156 13.07 4.90 20.87
C THR A 156 13.32 4.09 19.60
N VAL A 157 13.58 4.75 18.47
CA VAL A 157 13.88 4.08 17.19
C VAL A 157 15.35 3.66 17.16
N ASP A 158 15.58 2.43 17.64
CA ASP A 158 16.82 1.68 17.48
C ASP A 158 17.23 1.57 15.99
N GLU A 159 18.48 1.22 15.71
CA GLU A 159 19.05 1.14 14.36
C GLU A 159 18.22 0.20 13.44
N ALA A 160 17.73 -0.91 14.01
CA ALA A 160 16.81 -1.85 13.36
C ALA A 160 15.44 -1.22 12.97
N GLY A 161 14.98 -0.20 13.70
CA GLY A 161 13.76 0.54 13.39
C GLY A 161 13.91 1.43 12.15
N LYS A 162 15.10 2.04 11.98
CA LYS A 162 15.43 2.86 10.79
C LYS A 162 15.55 1.99 9.53
N GLU A 163 16.17 0.81 9.63
CA GLU A 163 16.21 -0.14 8.50
C GLU A 163 14.79 -0.63 8.15
N CYS A 164 13.94 -0.87 9.16
CA CYS A 164 12.54 -1.22 8.95
C CYS A 164 11.81 -0.17 8.09
N GLU A 165 11.85 1.12 8.47
CA GLU A 165 11.11 2.17 7.75
C GLU A 165 11.56 2.29 6.28
N LEU A 166 12.86 2.28 6.01
CA LEU A 166 13.39 2.33 4.63
C LEU A 166 12.88 1.14 3.78
N LYS A 167 12.70 -0.03 4.40
CA LYS A 167 12.34 -1.29 3.75
C LYS A 167 10.83 -1.44 3.56
N TYR A 168 10.04 -1.16 4.60
CA TYR A 168 8.60 -1.45 4.67
C TYR A 168 7.72 -0.19 4.86
N GLY A 169 8.29 0.99 5.08
CA GLY A 169 7.57 2.26 5.17
C GLY A 169 6.61 2.32 6.35
N SER A 170 5.40 2.82 6.09
CA SER A 170 4.34 3.02 7.10
C SER A 170 4.00 1.78 7.94
N TYR A 171 4.27 0.55 7.46
CA TYR A 171 4.16 -0.67 8.29
C TYR A 171 4.96 -0.55 9.59
N CYS A 172 6.17 0.03 9.58
CA CYS A 172 7.03 0.08 10.76
C CYS A 172 6.52 1.09 11.79
N LEU A 173 6.01 2.23 11.32
CA LEU A 173 5.31 3.21 12.15
C LEU A 173 4.03 2.60 12.75
N TRP A 174 3.21 1.95 11.91
CA TRP A 174 2.00 1.25 12.34
C TRP A 174 2.31 0.18 13.39
N ARG A 175 3.30 -0.70 13.14
CA ARG A 175 3.76 -1.76 14.05
C ARG A 175 4.24 -1.19 15.38
N HIS A 176 4.94 -0.06 15.38
CA HIS A 176 5.42 0.57 16.61
C HIS A 176 4.26 1.12 17.45
N VAL A 177 3.30 1.81 16.82
CA VAL A 177 2.13 2.40 17.49
C VAL A 177 1.15 1.32 17.98
N HIS A 178 0.99 0.22 17.24
CA HIS A 178 0.08 -0.89 17.56
C HIS A 178 0.82 -2.08 18.19
N ARG A 179 1.97 -1.84 18.82
CA ARG A 179 2.71 -2.89 19.52
C ARG A 179 1.97 -3.26 20.81
N GLU A 180 1.41 -4.45 20.86
CA GLU A 180 0.82 -4.99 22.08
C GLU A 180 1.92 -5.52 23.04
N ASP A 181 1.77 -5.20 24.33
CA ASP A 181 2.61 -5.74 25.40
C ASP A 181 2.21 -7.19 25.72
N ILE A 182 2.80 -8.13 25.00
CA ILE A 182 2.62 -9.56 25.23
C ILE A 182 3.17 -9.92 26.62
N LYS A 183 2.32 -10.50 27.47
CA LYS A 183 2.71 -11.06 28.78
C LYS A 183 3.34 -12.43 28.57
N ASP A 184 4.62 -12.44 28.21
CA ASP A 184 5.43 -13.61 27.82
C ASP A 184 6.72 -13.75 28.64
N SER A 185 6.76 -13.20 29.85
CA SER A 185 7.95 -13.15 30.73
C SER A 185 8.48 -14.55 31.10
N MET A 186 7.57 -15.48 31.40
CA MET A 186 7.88 -16.87 31.71
C MET A 186 8.18 -17.66 30.43
N VAL A 187 7.44 -17.40 29.34
CA VAL A 187 7.71 -17.95 28.01
C VAL A 187 9.14 -17.61 27.55
N LYS A 188 9.56 -16.33 27.65
CA LYS A 188 10.92 -15.86 27.35
C LYS A 188 11.95 -16.59 28.21
N LYS A 189 11.77 -16.62 29.54
CA LYS A 189 12.70 -17.33 30.43
C LYS A 189 12.84 -18.82 30.09
N LEU A 190 11.75 -19.49 29.71
CA LEU A 190 11.77 -20.89 29.25
C LEU A 190 12.48 -21.04 27.90
N LYS A 191 12.30 -20.10 26.95
CA LYS A 191 13.01 -20.10 25.66
C LYS A 191 14.51 -19.94 25.86
N ASP A 192 14.94 -19.06 26.75
CA ASP A 192 16.36 -18.90 27.11
C ASP A 192 16.96 -20.21 27.66
N GLN A 193 16.25 -20.90 28.56
CA GLN A 193 16.72 -22.20 29.07
C GLN A 193 16.73 -23.27 27.96
N LEU A 194 15.75 -23.27 27.04
CA LEU A 194 15.74 -24.18 25.89
C LEU A 194 16.97 -23.95 24.98
N PHE A 195 17.32 -22.70 24.70
CA PHE A 195 18.50 -22.36 23.89
C PHE A 195 19.81 -22.79 24.57
N VAL A 196 19.96 -22.53 25.87
CA VAL A 196 21.13 -22.99 26.64
C VAL A 196 21.19 -24.52 26.68
N ALA A 197 20.07 -25.21 26.91
CA ALA A 197 20.03 -26.68 26.90
C ALA A 197 20.41 -27.26 25.53
N ARG A 198 19.87 -26.71 24.43
CA ARG A 198 20.23 -27.09 23.05
C ARG A 198 21.71 -26.87 22.74
N ALA A 199 22.35 -25.85 23.31
CA ALA A 199 23.78 -25.58 23.12
C ALA A 199 24.69 -26.55 23.88
N TYR A 200 24.36 -26.91 25.12
CA TYR A 200 25.15 -27.85 25.92
C TYR A 200 24.91 -29.33 25.58
N TYR A 201 23.70 -29.69 25.15
CA TYR A 201 23.31 -31.09 24.90
C TYR A 201 24.27 -31.85 23.96
N PRO A 202 24.70 -31.32 22.79
CA PRO A 202 25.63 -32.02 21.89
C PRO A 202 27.00 -32.33 22.51
N SER A 203 27.47 -31.51 23.45
CA SER A 203 28.74 -31.73 24.15
C SER A 203 28.59 -32.77 25.25
N ILE A 204 27.50 -32.71 26.03
CA ILE A 204 27.21 -33.70 27.09
C ILE A 204 26.90 -35.08 26.48
N ALA A 205 26.20 -35.15 25.35
CA ALA A 205 25.87 -36.39 24.65
C ALA A 205 27.09 -37.17 24.13
N LYS A 206 28.25 -36.50 23.97
CA LYS A 206 29.52 -37.13 23.59
C LYS A 206 30.27 -37.77 24.76
N LEU A 207 29.85 -37.54 26.02
CA LEU A 207 30.50 -38.07 27.22
C LEU A 207 29.84 -39.41 27.62
N PRO A 208 30.49 -40.58 27.43
CA PRO A 208 29.84 -41.87 27.68
C PRO A 208 29.38 -42.04 29.13
N ALA A 209 30.15 -41.49 30.08
CA ALA A 209 29.82 -41.52 31.51
C ALA A 209 28.60 -40.67 31.90
N GLN A 210 28.07 -39.82 31.00
CA GLN A 210 26.98 -38.88 31.30
C GLN A 210 25.69 -39.18 30.51
N GLU A 211 25.51 -40.43 30.06
CA GLU A 211 24.34 -40.89 29.31
C GLU A 211 23.00 -40.55 30.01
N LYS A 212 22.94 -40.65 31.34
CA LYS A 212 21.77 -40.27 32.15
C LYS A 212 21.43 -38.78 32.03
N LEU A 213 22.43 -37.90 32.10
CA LEU A 213 22.24 -36.45 31.97
C LEU A 213 21.92 -36.06 30.53
N SER A 214 22.52 -36.74 29.54
CA SER A 214 22.18 -36.58 28.12
C SER A 214 20.69 -36.91 27.86
N ARG A 215 20.20 -38.05 28.37
CA ARG A 215 18.77 -38.41 28.30
C ARG A 215 17.87 -37.39 29.00
N GLU A 216 18.27 -36.91 30.18
CA GLU A 216 17.52 -35.90 30.93
C GLU A 216 17.45 -34.55 30.18
N LEU A 217 18.56 -34.07 29.62
CA LEU A 217 18.56 -32.86 28.78
C LEU A 217 17.67 -33.03 27.54
N LYS A 218 17.77 -34.17 26.84
CA LYS A 218 16.94 -34.46 25.66
C LYS A 218 15.44 -34.43 26.00
N GLN A 219 15.04 -35.06 27.10
CA GLN A 219 13.65 -35.07 27.56
C GLN A 219 13.14 -33.66 27.90
N ASN A 220 13.93 -32.87 28.64
CA ASN A 220 13.54 -31.49 28.96
C ASN A 220 13.45 -30.61 27.70
N ILE A 221 14.35 -30.76 26.72
CA ILE A 221 14.32 -30.06 25.43
C ILE A 221 13.01 -30.39 24.68
N GLN A 222 12.71 -31.68 24.50
CA GLN A 222 11.49 -32.14 23.81
C GLN A 222 10.20 -31.72 24.53
N GLU A 223 10.22 -31.70 25.87
CA GLU A 223 9.07 -31.25 26.67
C GLU A 223 8.82 -29.73 26.54
N LEU A 224 9.88 -28.91 26.47
CA LEU A 224 9.74 -27.47 26.20
C LEU A 224 9.34 -27.17 24.75
N GLU A 225 9.90 -27.89 23.79
CA GLU A 225 9.53 -27.78 22.36
C GLU A 225 8.03 -28.02 22.16
N ARG A 226 7.47 -29.03 22.83
CA ARG A 226 6.03 -29.30 22.83
C ARG A 226 5.19 -28.23 23.54
N ILE A 227 5.72 -27.58 24.58
CA ILE A 227 5.01 -26.44 25.20
C ILE A 227 4.94 -25.27 24.22
N PHE A 228 6.04 -24.97 23.51
CA PHE A 228 6.07 -23.85 22.56
C PHE A 228 5.31 -24.11 21.24
N SER A 229 4.89 -25.35 20.94
CA SER A 229 3.95 -25.60 19.85
C SER A 229 2.49 -25.29 20.21
N GLU A 230 2.17 -25.11 21.50
CA GLU A 230 0.80 -24.90 22.00
C GLU A 230 0.64 -23.56 22.77
N SER A 231 1.72 -23.01 23.34
CA SER A 231 1.70 -21.81 24.20
C SER A 231 2.53 -20.65 23.62
N THR A 232 1.90 -19.47 23.46
CA THR A 232 2.59 -18.24 23.01
C THR A 232 2.72 -17.19 24.11
N THR A 233 1.79 -17.14 25.08
CA THR A 233 1.82 -16.23 26.24
C THR A 233 1.97 -16.99 27.57
N ASP A 234 2.27 -16.25 28.65
CA ASP A 234 2.36 -16.81 30.00
C ASP A 234 1.03 -17.42 30.49
N ALA A 235 -0.11 -16.97 29.94
CA ALA A 235 -1.43 -17.49 30.28
C ALA A 235 -1.72 -18.86 29.64
N ASP A 236 -1.10 -19.15 28.50
CA ASP A 236 -1.27 -20.41 27.75
C ASP A 236 -0.38 -21.53 28.30
N LEU A 237 0.53 -21.23 29.24
CA LEU A 237 1.49 -22.19 29.78
C LEU A 237 0.80 -23.28 30.62
N PRO A 238 1.11 -24.58 30.40
CA PRO A 238 0.48 -25.66 31.14
C PRO A 238 0.67 -25.55 32.68
N PRO A 239 -0.28 -26.08 33.47
CA PRO A 239 -0.12 -26.19 34.91
C PRO A 239 1.19 -26.89 35.29
N ARG A 240 1.84 -26.41 36.35
CA ARG A 240 3.15 -26.88 36.86
C ARG A 240 4.36 -26.53 35.99
N THR A 241 4.26 -25.65 34.98
CA THR A 241 5.41 -25.20 34.18
C THR A 241 6.58 -24.66 35.00
N GLY A 242 6.33 -23.99 36.14
CA GLY A 242 7.40 -23.60 37.08
C GLY A 242 8.25 -24.77 37.62
N LYS A 243 7.67 -25.96 37.80
CA LYS A 243 8.43 -27.18 38.18
C LYS A 243 9.24 -27.73 37.00
N LYS A 244 8.81 -27.53 35.76
CA LYS A 244 9.56 -27.90 34.55
C LYS A 244 10.77 -26.98 34.37
N LEU A 245 10.59 -25.68 34.57
CA LEU A 245 11.67 -24.69 34.57
C LEU A 245 12.78 -25.09 35.57
N GLN A 246 12.42 -25.37 36.83
CA GLN A 246 13.40 -25.80 37.85
C GLN A 246 14.17 -27.07 37.46
N ARG A 247 13.52 -28.03 36.78
CA ARG A 247 14.18 -29.26 36.30
C ARG A 247 15.21 -28.96 35.21
N ILE A 248 14.85 -28.15 34.21
CA ILE A 248 15.79 -27.82 33.14
C ILE A 248 16.92 -26.91 33.64
N GLU A 249 16.65 -25.94 34.52
CA GLU A 249 17.68 -25.13 35.19
C GLU A 249 18.68 -26.02 35.95
N ALA A 250 18.19 -27.01 36.71
CA ALA A 250 19.05 -27.97 37.43
C ALA A 250 19.81 -28.94 36.50
N ALA A 251 19.26 -29.30 35.34
CA ALA A 251 19.96 -30.09 34.31
C ALA A 251 21.05 -29.26 33.61
N ILE A 252 20.77 -28.00 33.28
CA ILE A 252 21.72 -27.04 32.72
C ILE A 252 22.84 -26.74 33.71
N ALA A 253 22.55 -26.54 34.99
CA ALA A 253 23.57 -26.31 36.01
C ALA A 253 24.56 -27.49 36.12
N ARG A 254 24.05 -28.73 36.07
CA ARG A 254 24.90 -29.94 36.00
C ARG A 254 25.68 -30.00 34.69
N ALA A 255 25.06 -29.68 33.55
CA ALA A 255 25.76 -29.64 32.26
C ALA A 255 26.94 -28.65 32.26
N LYS A 256 26.75 -27.48 32.90
CA LYS A 256 27.77 -26.44 33.06
C LYS A 256 28.93 -26.83 33.98
N SER A 257 28.76 -27.80 34.89
CA SER A 257 29.85 -28.25 35.77
C SER A 257 30.85 -29.20 35.10
N PHE A 258 30.59 -29.67 33.88
CA PHE A 258 31.53 -30.51 33.13
C PHE A 258 32.45 -29.64 32.25
N SER A 259 33.71 -30.07 32.11
CA SER A 259 34.68 -29.49 31.18
C SER A 259 34.30 -29.80 29.72
N VAL A 260 33.38 -29.01 29.17
CA VAL A 260 32.99 -29.06 27.76
C VAL A 260 33.84 -28.09 26.93
N ASP A 261 34.15 -28.46 25.69
CA ASP A 261 34.78 -27.53 24.74
C ASP A 261 33.81 -26.37 24.44
N CYS A 262 34.19 -25.18 24.89
CA CYS A 262 33.39 -23.98 24.77
C CYS A 262 33.18 -23.56 23.31
N ASN A 263 34.08 -23.92 22.39
CA ASN A 263 33.91 -23.63 20.96
C ASN A 263 32.71 -24.36 20.36
N ASN A 264 32.42 -25.58 20.83
CA ASN A 264 31.23 -26.32 20.40
C ASN A 264 29.94 -25.70 20.93
N VAL A 265 29.96 -25.12 22.13
CA VAL A 265 28.80 -24.46 22.75
C VAL A 265 28.56 -23.08 22.11
N ASP A 266 29.60 -22.26 21.93
CA ASP A 266 29.54 -20.98 21.20
C ASP A 266 29.02 -21.17 19.77
N LYS A 267 29.59 -22.13 19.02
CA LYS A 267 29.12 -22.45 17.66
C LYS A 267 27.64 -22.85 17.64
N LYS A 268 27.15 -23.53 18.67
CA LYS A 268 25.73 -23.89 18.79
C LYS A 268 24.84 -22.70 19.17
N LEU A 269 25.31 -21.80 20.03
CA LEU A 269 24.58 -20.57 20.35
C LEU A 269 24.50 -19.63 19.15
N ARG A 270 25.57 -19.47 18.37
CA ARG A 270 25.54 -18.72 17.09
C ARG A 270 24.53 -19.31 16.11
N GLN A 271 24.58 -20.63 15.88
CA GLN A 271 23.59 -21.29 15.03
C GLN A 271 22.13 -21.09 15.49
N ILE A 272 21.88 -21.02 16.81
CA ILE A 272 20.55 -20.72 17.34
C ILE A 272 20.20 -19.25 17.11
N PHE A 273 21.13 -18.33 17.35
CA PHE A 273 20.96 -16.89 17.10
C PHE A 273 20.60 -16.64 15.63
N ASP A 274 21.43 -17.10 14.69
CA ASP A 274 21.23 -16.96 13.24
C ASP A 274 19.83 -17.47 12.83
N MET A 275 19.43 -18.65 13.33
CA MET A 275 18.10 -19.22 13.07
C MET A 275 16.95 -18.39 13.64
N THR A 276 17.10 -17.84 14.85
CA THR A 276 16.06 -16.98 15.46
C THR A 276 15.97 -15.60 14.82
N GLU A 277 17.08 -15.08 14.29
CA GLU A 277 17.11 -13.87 13.49
C GLU A 277 16.41 -14.09 12.14
N ASP A 278 16.66 -15.21 11.47
CA ASP A 278 15.96 -15.61 10.23
C ASP A 278 14.44 -15.77 10.46
N GLU A 279 14.03 -16.41 11.57
CA GLU A 279 12.63 -16.58 11.97
C GLU A 279 11.94 -15.22 12.23
N ALA A 280 12.59 -14.32 12.98
CA ALA A 280 12.09 -12.97 13.22
C ALA A 280 11.99 -12.15 11.92
N ASN A 281 12.99 -12.25 11.04
CA ASN A 281 12.99 -11.62 9.73
C ASN A 281 11.90 -12.19 8.80
N PHE A 282 11.61 -13.49 8.87
CA PHE A 282 10.51 -14.13 8.13
C PHE A 282 9.16 -13.57 8.58
N HIS A 283 8.87 -13.57 9.89
CA HIS A 283 7.61 -13.04 10.40
C HIS A 283 7.46 -11.53 10.19
N MET A 284 8.55 -10.76 10.24
CA MET A 284 8.53 -9.33 9.86
C MET A 284 8.13 -9.13 8.39
N LYS A 285 8.71 -9.91 7.45
CA LYS A 285 8.32 -9.88 6.03
C LYS A 285 6.86 -10.27 5.84
N GLN A 286 6.40 -11.32 6.53
CA GLN A 286 5.02 -11.81 6.47
C GLN A 286 4.03 -10.76 6.98
N SER A 287 4.32 -10.12 8.11
CA SER A 287 3.46 -9.07 8.69
C SER A 287 3.44 -7.80 7.84
N ALA A 288 4.58 -7.38 7.28
CA ALA A 288 4.64 -6.28 6.32
C ALA A 288 3.84 -6.57 5.03
N PHE A 289 3.88 -7.81 4.54
CA PHE A 289 3.06 -8.25 3.40
C PHE A 289 1.56 -8.22 3.72
N LEU A 290 1.15 -8.70 4.89
CA LEU A 290 -0.26 -8.65 5.32
C LEU A 290 -0.75 -7.22 5.53
N TYR A 291 0.09 -6.33 6.05
CA TYR A 291 -0.18 -4.89 6.12
C TYR A 291 -0.40 -4.29 4.72
N GLN A 292 0.50 -4.58 3.76
CA GLN A 292 0.38 -4.09 2.38
C GLN A 292 -0.90 -4.59 1.71
N LEU A 293 -1.26 -5.87 1.92
CA LEU A 293 -2.52 -6.44 1.44
C LEU A 293 -3.74 -5.72 2.05
N ALA A 294 -3.71 -5.45 3.35
CA ALA A 294 -4.82 -4.81 4.07
C ALA A 294 -5.02 -3.33 3.70
N VAL A 295 -3.98 -2.61 3.27
CA VAL A 295 -4.11 -1.22 2.78
C VAL A 295 -4.46 -1.11 1.30
N GLN A 296 -4.14 -2.13 0.48
CA GLN A 296 -4.46 -2.15 -0.96
C GLN A 296 -5.80 -2.80 -1.29
N THR A 297 -6.35 -3.65 -0.41
CA THR A 297 -7.62 -4.36 -0.67
C THR A 297 -8.84 -3.57 -0.19
N MET A 298 -9.94 -3.66 -0.94
CA MET A 298 -11.21 -3.03 -0.54
C MET A 298 -11.80 -3.72 0.70
N PRO A 299 -12.10 -3.00 1.80
CA PRO A 299 -12.77 -3.56 2.96
C PRO A 299 -14.12 -4.20 2.61
N LYS A 300 -14.48 -5.28 3.32
CA LYS A 300 -15.74 -6.02 3.10
C LYS A 300 -16.99 -5.13 3.21
N SER A 301 -16.96 -4.14 4.10
CA SER A 301 -18.03 -3.16 4.30
C SER A 301 -18.21 -2.23 3.09
N LEU A 302 -17.11 -1.72 2.50
CA LEU A 302 -17.17 -0.91 1.28
C LEU A 302 -17.59 -1.75 0.06
N HIS A 303 -17.12 -2.99 -0.03
CA HIS A 303 -17.54 -3.91 -1.08
C HIS A 303 -19.05 -4.23 -0.98
N CYS A 304 -19.55 -4.47 0.24
CA CYS A 304 -20.99 -4.61 0.50
C CYS A 304 -21.77 -3.39 0.02
N LEU A 305 -21.30 -2.17 0.33
CA LEU A 305 -21.96 -0.93 -0.08
C LEU A 305 -22.04 -0.82 -1.61
N SER A 306 -20.92 -0.96 -2.33
CA SER A 306 -20.89 -0.87 -3.80
C SER A 306 -21.79 -1.93 -4.45
N MET A 307 -21.75 -3.17 -3.96
CA MET A 307 -22.61 -4.26 -4.45
C MET A 307 -24.09 -4.01 -4.19
N ARG A 308 -24.47 -3.54 -2.99
CA ARG A 308 -25.87 -3.26 -2.64
C ARG A 308 -26.44 -2.08 -3.42
N LEU A 309 -25.67 -1.01 -3.60
CA LEU A 309 -26.08 0.13 -4.42
C LEU A 309 -26.25 -0.28 -5.89
N THR A 310 -25.32 -1.06 -6.44
CA THR A 310 -25.43 -1.59 -7.82
C THR A 310 -26.69 -2.45 -7.99
N VAL A 311 -26.95 -3.38 -7.06
CA VAL A 311 -28.16 -4.22 -7.10
C VAL A 311 -29.43 -3.38 -6.99
N GLU A 312 -29.44 -2.33 -6.18
CA GLU A 312 -30.62 -1.48 -6.03
C GLU A 312 -30.87 -0.59 -7.26
N TYR A 313 -29.81 -0.09 -7.91
CA TYR A 313 -29.91 0.68 -9.16
C TYR A 313 -30.66 -0.11 -10.25
N PHE A 314 -30.35 -1.40 -10.42
CA PHE A 314 -31.00 -2.25 -11.41
C PHE A 314 -32.42 -2.72 -11.01
N LYS A 315 -32.80 -2.63 -9.74
CA LYS A 315 -34.19 -2.87 -9.30
C LYS A 315 -35.08 -1.65 -9.48
N SER A 316 -34.55 -0.47 -9.17
CA SER A 316 -35.25 0.82 -9.20
C SER A 316 -34.39 1.84 -9.95
N PRO A 317 -34.41 1.81 -11.30
CA PRO A 317 -33.61 2.71 -12.12
C PRO A 317 -33.88 4.18 -11.79
N VAL A 318 -32.80 4.94 -11.73
CA VAL A 318 -32.84 6.39 -11.53
C VAL A 318 -33.55 7.07 -12.71
N PRO A 319 -34.55 7.95 -12.50
CA PRO A 319 -35.14 8.76 -13.55
C PRO A 319 -34.09 9.62 -14.26
N ASP A 320 -34.26 9.86 -15.56
CA ASP A 320 -33.24 10.49 -16.40
C ASP A 320 -33.21 12.02 -16.24
N VAL A 321 -32.78 12.48 -15.05
CA VAL A 321 -32.70 13.90 -14.66
C VAL A 321 -31.53 14.62 -15.35
N GLU A 322 -30.58 13.87 -15.92
CA GLU A 322 -29.33 14.38 -16.53
C GLU A 322 -29.57 15.43 -17.63
N ILE A 323 -30.68 15.33 -18.37
CA ILE A 323 -31.03 16.27 -19.44
C ILE A 323 -31.15 17.71 -18.91
N SER A 324 -31.77 17.91 -17.75
CA SER A 324 -32.00 19.24 -17.16
C SER A 324 -30.74 19.90 -16.57
N LEU A 325 -29.70 19.11 -16.29
CA LEU A 325 -28.45 19.56 -15.70
C LEU A 325 -27.28 19.60 -16.71
N THR A 326 -27.52 19.13 -17.94
CA THR A 326 -26.50 19.05 -19.00
C THR A 326 -25.89 20.42 -19.34
N GLU A 327 -26.66 21.50 -19.22
CA GLU A 327 -26.15 22.87 -19.41
C GLU A 327 -25.14 23.26 -18.31
N LYS A 328 -25.46 23.00 -17.03
CA LYS A 328 -24.56 23.26 -15.89
C LYS A 328 -23.24 22.49 -15.97
N TYR A 329 -23.25 21.25 -16.47
CA TYR A 329 -22.03 20.46 -16.62
C TYR A 329 -21.00 21.04 -17.60
N MET A 330 -21.39 22.05 -18.39
CA MET A 330 -20.61 22.63 -19.48
C MET A 330 -20.48 24.15 -19.38
N ASP A 331 -21.03 24.78 -18.34
CA ASP A 331 -21.07 26.24 -18.16
C ASP A 331 -19.77 26.76 -17.52
N PRO A 332 -18.86 27.41 -18.27
CA PRO A 332 -17.55 27.83 -17.78
C PRO A 332 -17.61 28.97 -16.75
N THR A 333 -18.80 29.47 -16.39
CA THR A 333 -18.98 30.44 -15.30
C THR A 333 -19.13 29.78 -13.93
N LEU A 334 -19.39 28.46 -13.88
CA LEU A 334 -19.54 27.68 -12.66
C LEU A 334 -18.18 27.14 -12.16
N TYR A 335 -18.18 26.65 -10.92
CA TYR A 335 -16.99 26.15 -10.23
C TYR A 335 -16.90 24.63 -10.36
N HIS A 336 -16.10 24.17 -11.33
CA HIS A 336 -15.95 22.78 -11.71
C HIS A 336 -14.87 22.05 -10.91
N TYR A 337 -15.29 21.12 -10.06
CA TYR A 337 -14.43 20.22 -9.30
C TYR A 337 -14.41 18.85 -9.97
N VAL A 338 -13.25 18.21 -10.03
CA VAL A 338 -13.07 16.90 -10.65
C VAL A 338 -12.47 15.92 -9.65
N ILE A 339 -13.08 14.75 -9.52
CA ILE A 339 -12.69 13.69 -8.59
C ILE A 339 -12.57 12.38 -9.37
N PHE A 340 -11.42 11.71 -9.28
CA PHE A 340 -11.21 10.37 -9.85
C PHE A 340 -11.28 9.35 -8.72
N SER A 341 -12.23 8.41 -8.78
CA SER A 341 -12.42 7.45 -7.69
C SER A 341 -13.15 6.17 -8.11
N ASN A 342 -12.91 5.09 -7.36
CA ASN A 342 -13.73 3.88 -7.34
C ASN A 342 -14.45 3.68 -5.97
N ASN A 343 -14.35 4.65 -5.07
CA ASN A 343 -14.84 4.56 -3.69
C ASN A 343 -15.96 5.59 -3.44
N VAL A 344 -17.17 5.08 -3.26
CA VAL A 344 -18.40 5.87 -3.05
C VAL A 344 -18.25 6.82 -1.84
N LEU A 345 -17.68 6.36 -0.73
CA LEU A 345 -17.56 7.16 0.49
C LEU A 345 -16.48 8.23 0.39
N ALA A 346 -15.36 7.91 -0.25
CA ALA A 346 -14.25 8.82 -0.48
C ALA A 346 -14.75 10.06 -1.25
N SER A 347 -15.28 9.85 -2.45
CA SER A 347 -15.93 10.89 -3.25
C SER A 347 -17.04 11.64 -2.52
N SER A 348 -17.89 10.93 -1.77
CA SER A 348 -18.99 11.55 -1.02
C SER A 348 -18.49 12.47 0.10
N VAL A 349 -17.42 12.11 0.81
CA VAL A 349 -16.80 12.95 1.83
C VAL A 349 -16.11 14.16 1.21
N VAL A 350 -15.39 14.01 0.08
CA VAL A 350 -14.82 15.16 -0.64
C VAL A 350 -15.93 16.15 -1.00
N ILE A 351 -16.99 15.71 -1.68
CA ILE A 351 -18.10 16.58 -2.10
C ILE A 351 -18.79 17.21 -0.89
N ASN A 352 -19.17 16.41 0.12
CA ASN A 352 -19.87 16.92 1.31
C ASN A 352 -19.00 17.93 2.08
N SER A 353 -17.71 17.65 2.27
CA SER A 353 -16.80 18.55 2.96
C SER A 353 -16.61 19.87 2.19
N THR A 354 -16.49 19.85 0.86
CA THR A 354 -16.43 21.07 0.04
C THR A 354 -17.72 21.87 0.13
N VAL A 355 -18.87 21.22 -0.08
CA VAL A 355 -20.19 21.84 -0.08
C VAL A 355 -20.57 22.42 1.28
N MET A 356 -20.17 21.77 2.38
CA MET A 356 -20.51 22.23 3.72
C MET A 356 -19.82 23.54 4.09
N HIS A 357 -18.56 23.75 3.66
CA HIS A 357 -17.82 24.99 3.92
C HIS A 357 -17.98 26.04 2.82
N ALA A 358 -18.55 25.70 1.67
CA ALA A 358 -18.78 26.63 0.58
C ALA A 358 -19.76 27.77 0.94
N ARG A 359 -19.43 29.00 0.52
CA ARG A 359 -20.28 30.19 0.65
C ARG A 359 -21.54 30.09 -0.23
N GLU A 360 -21.38 29.63 -1.48
CA GLU A 360 -22.46 29.49 -2.46
C GLU A 360 -22.43 28.10 -3.14
N SER A 361 -23.14 27.14 -2.56
CA SER A 361 -23.20 25.76 -3.06
C SER A 361 -23.81 25.62 -4.46
N ALA A 362 -24.71 26.53 -4.84
CA ALA A 362 -25.40 26.52 -6.14
C ALA A 362 -24.48 26.65 -7.36
N ASN A 363 -23.28 27.23 -7.17
CA ASN A 363 -22.28 27.46 -8.20
C ASN A 363 -21.32 26.27 -8.38
N LEU A 364 -21.37 25.28 -7.47
CA LEU A 364 -20.46 24.13 -7.48
C LEU A 364 -20.98 23.02 -8.41
N VAL A 365 -20.10 22.54 -9.28
CA VAL A 365 -20.34 21.39 -10.16
C VAL A 365 -19.22 20.37 -9.92
N PHE A 366 -19.58 19.18 -9.46
CA PHE A 366 -18.65 18.07 -9.23
C PHE A 366 -18.75 17.04 -10.35
N HIS A 367 -17.63 16.67 -10.94
CA HIS A 367 -17.52 15.59 -11.91
C HIS A 367 -16.78 14.42 -11.25
N VAL A 368 -17.52 13.36 -10.92
CA VAL A 368 -16.98 12.11 -10.36
C VAL A 368 -16.73 11.15 -11.51
N LEU A 369 -15.45 10.93 -11.84
CA LEU A 369 -15.05 9.98 -12.88
C LEU A 369 -14.69 8.63 -12.26
N THR A 370 -15.34 7.59 -12.75
CA THR A 370 -15.22 6.23 -12.24
C THR A 370 -15.13 5.20 -13.38
N ASN A 371 -14.92 3.93 -13.03
CA ASN A 371 -14.92 2.81 -13.97
C ASN A 371 -16.32 2.19 -14.09
N GLY A 372 -16.55 1.37 -15.11
CA GLY A 372 -17.87 0.78 -15.39
C GLY A 372 -18.36 -0.12 -14.25
N GLN A 373 -17.44 -0.69 -13.47
CA GLN A 373 -17.74 -1.54 -12.31
C GLN A 373 -18.40 -0.76 -11.15
N ASN A 374 -18.01 0.50 -10.91
CA ASN A 374 -18.53 1.30 -9.79
C ASN A 374 -19.51 2.40 -10.24
N TYR A 375 -19.63 2.64 -11.55
CA TYR A 375 -20.52 3.65 -12.14
C TYR A 375 -21.94 3.61 -11.60
N PHE A 376 -22.61 2.45 -11.63
CA PHE A 376 -24.01 2.32 -11.19
C PHE A 376 -24.19 2.53 -9.68
N ALA A 377 -23.23 2.08 -8.86
CA ALA A 377 -23.23 2.33 -7.43
C ALA A 377 -23.11 3.83 -7.11
N MET A 378 -22.18 4.52 -7.77
CA MET A 378 -22.00 5.97 -7.63
C MET A 378 -23.20 6.76 -8.16
N LYS A 379 -23.73 6.41 -9.34
CA LYS A 379 -24.90 7.07 -9.92
C LYS A 379 -26.12 6.98 -9.01
N LEU A 380 -26.36 5.82 -8.38
CA LEU A 380 -27.42 5.71 -7.37
C LEU A 380 -27.12 6.53 -6.11
N TRP A 381 -25.89 6.47 -5.59
CA TRP A 381 -25.52 7.17 -4.36
C TRP A 381 -25.68 8.69 -4.50
N PHE A 382 -25.15 9.28 -5.57
CA PHE A 382 -25.22 10.72 -5.82
C PHE A 382 -26.59 11.19 -6.29
N PHE A 383 -27.44 10.32 -6.86
CA PHE A 383 -28.84 10.62 -7.09
C PHE A 383 -29.67 10.66 -5.79
N ARG A 384 -29.39 9.74 -4.85
CA ARG A 384 -30.16 9.63 -3.59
C ARG A 384 -29.74 10.64 -2.51
N ASN A 385 -28.47 11.05 -2.50
CA ASN A 385 -27.93 11.96 -1.48
C ASN A 385 -27.85 13.40 -2.03
N THR A 386 -28.45 14.34 -1.32
CA THR A 386 -28.44 15.78 -1.67
C THR A 386 -27.23 16.50 -1.06
N TYR A 387 -26.55 17.33 -1.85
CA TYR A 387 -25.39 18.11 -1.42
C TYR A 387 -25.70 19.61 -1.51
N LYS A 388 -26.62 20.10 -0.66
CA LYS A 388 -27.25 21.42 -0.78
C LYS A 388 -27.74 21.64 -2.24
N GLU A 389 -27.45 22.80 -2.84
CA GLU A 389 -27.78 23.13 -4.25
C GLU A 389 -26.66 22.76 -5.24
N ALA A 390 -25.58 22.10 -4.80
CA ALA A 390 -24.48 21.72 -5.67
C ALA A 390 -24.88 20.61 -6.65
N THR A 391 -24.30 20.64 -7.84
CA THR A 391 -24.63 19.69 -8.90
C THR A 391 -23.55 18.60 -8.97
N VAL A 392 -23.93 17.32 -9.04
CA VAL A 392 -22.98 16.19 -9.14
C VAL A 392 -23.25 15.38 -10.40
N GLN A 393 -22.26 15.31 -11.28
CA GLN A 393 -22.22 14.44 -12.45
C GLN A 393 -21.38 13.20 -12.13
N VAL A 394 -21.88 12.02 -12.48
CA VAL A 394 -21.09 10.77 -12.46
C VAL A 394 -20.80 10.36 -13.89
N LEU A 395 -19.53 10.11 -14.21
CA LEU A 395 -19.06 9.73 -15.54
C LEU A 395 -18.35 8.38 -15.49
N ASN A 396 -18.73 7.45 -16.37
CA ASN A 396 -17.93 6.25 -16.63
C ASN A 396 -16.86 6.57 -17.67
N ILE A 397 -15.58 6.39 -17.32
CA ILE A 397 -14.45 6.63 -18.22
C ILE A 397 -14.47 5.70 -19.44
N GLU A 398 -14.95 4.46 -19.28
CA GLU A 398 -15.03 3.49 -20.38
C GLU A 398 -16.05 3.90 -21.46
N ASP A 399 -17.06 4.70 -21.10
CA ASP A 399 -18.07 5.23 -22.04
C ASP A 399 -17.64 6.56 -22.68
N LEU A 400 -16.57 7.20 -22.20
CA LEU A 400 -15.98 8.38 -22.82
C LEU A 400 -15.21 7.94 -24.07
N ASN A 401 -15.89 7.84 -25.21
CA ASN A 401 -15.30 7.43 -26.49
C ASN A 401 -14.29 8.46 -27.03
N LEU A 402 -13.10 8.51 -26.43
CA LEU A 402 -11.97 9.34 -26.86
C LEU A 402 -11.05 8.48 -27.74
N GLU A 403 -10.91 8.88 -29.00
CA GLU A 403 -9.86 8.41 -29.93
C GLU A 403 -9.89 6.91 -30.28
N ASN A 404 -11.01 6.20 -30.09
CA ASN A 404 -11.21 4.78 -30.44
C ASN A 404 -10.23 3.80 -29.74
N HIS A 405 -9.76 4.14 -28.54
CA HIS A 405 -8.96 3.25 -27.70
C HIS A 405 -9.71 2.90 -26.41
N ASP A 406 -9.57 1.66 -25.94
CA ASP A 406 -10.15 1.24 -24.65
C ASP A 406 -9.54 2.08 -23.51
N LEU A 407 -10.36 2.95 -22.92
CA LEU A 407 -9.97 3.74 -21.76
C LEU A 407 -10.23 2.95 -20.49
N TYR A 408 -9.24 2.95 -19.60
CA TYR A 408 -9.38 2.39 -18.25
C TYR A 408 -9.09 3.49 -17.22
N LEU A 409 -9.85 3.49 -16.12
CA LEU A 409 -9.55 4.37 -14.99
C LEU A 409 -8.23 3.94 -14.34
N SER A 410 -7.27 4.86 -14.38
CA SER A 410 -6.04 4.84 -13.60
C SER A 410 -6.24 5.83 -12.45
N LEU A 411 -6.08 5.38 -11.20
CA LEU A 411 -6.11 6.25 -10.02
C LEU A 411 -4.70 6.78 -9.70
N PRO A 412 -4.56 7.87 -8.92
CA PRO A 412 -3.26 8.31 -8.40
C PRO A 412 -2.54 7.16 -7.70
N VAL A 413 -1.22 7.07 -7.93
CA VAL A 413 -0.35 6.09 -7.26
C VAL A 413 0.54 6.86 -6.29
N GLU A 414 0.72 6.31 -5.09
CA GLU A 414 1.51 6.96 -4.04
C GLU A 414 2.96 6.50 -4.03
N PHE A 415 3.85 7.44 -4.29
CA PHE A 415 5.27 7.18 -4.40
C PHE A 415 5.97 7.31 -3.07
N ARG A 416 6.45 6.17 -2.55
CA ARG A 416 7.25 6.13 -1.32
C ARG A 416 8.68 6.58 -1.60
N VAL A 417 9.06 7.76 -1.09
CA VAL A 417 10.40 8.33 -1.25
C VAL A 417 11.08 8.35 0.12
N SER A 418 12.19 7.62 0.29
CA SER A 418 12.93 7.56 1.56
C SER A 418 14.33 8.15 1.40
N PHE A 419 14.69 9.09 2.27
CA PHE A 419 15.95 9.84 2.21
C PHE A 419 16.49 10.14 3.61
N HIS A 420 17.76 10.53 3.69
CA HIS A 420 18.36 10.99 4.94
C HIS A 420 18.03 12.48 5.11
N SER A 421 17.56 12.88 6.29
CA SER A 421 17.31 14.29 6.61
C SER A 421 18.62 15.07 6.63
N ASN A 422 18.64 16.23 5.98
CA ASN A 422 19.80 17.13 5.97
C ASN A 422 19.88 18.03 7.22
N ASP A 423 18.81 18.08 8.04
CA ASP A 423 18.64 19.08 9.10
C ASP A 423 19.18 18.60 10.48
N SER A 424 19.95 17.52 10.49
CA SER A 424 20.50 16.90 11.71
C SER A 424 21.82 16.16 11.42
N PRO A 425 22.68 15.91 12.42
CA PRO A 425 23.98 15.27 12.20
C PRO A 425 23.87 13.86 11.56
N PRO A 426 24.95 13.33 10.93
CA PRO A 426 24.86 12.34 9.85
C PRO A 426 24.36 10.92 10.18
N THR A 427 23.74 10.69 11.34
CA THR A 427 23.45 9.35 11.89
C THR A 427 22.00 9.13 12.34
N THR A 428 21.12 10.15 12.33
CA THR A 428 19.89 10.07 13.14
C THR A 428 18.55 9.92 12.43
N HIS A 429 18.28 10.50 11.25
CA HIS A 429 16.91 10.46 10.68
C HIS A 429 16.87 10.11 9.18
N ILE A 430 16.48 8.86 8.88
CA ILE A 430 15.84 8.52 7.61
C ILE A 430 14.38 9.00 7.71
N ARG A 431 13.86 9.65 6.68
CA ARG A 431 12.47 10.09 6.59
C ARG A 431 11.83 9.50 5.33
N THR A 432 10.68 8.87 5.49
CA THR A 432 9.86 8.36 4.39
C THR A 432 8.66 9.26 4.10
N GLU A 433 8.62 9.84 2.91
CA GLU A 433 7.53 10.65 2.38
C GLU A 433 6.67 9.86 1.38
N TYR A 434 5.40 10.22 1.28
CA TYR A 434 4.44 9.66 0.32
C TYR A 434 3.97 10.72 -0.67
N LEU A 435 4.50 10.69 -1.89
CA LEU A 435 4.22 11.64 -2.96
C LEU A 435 3.09 11.12 -3.84
N SER A 436 1.89 11.71 -3.74
CA SER A 436 0.79 11.45 -4.68
C SER A 436 0.92 12.34 -5.91
N ILE A 437 0.68 11.78 -7.10
CA ILE A 437 0.74 12.48 -8.38
C ILE A 437 -0.37 12.03 -9.33
N PHE A 438 -0.63 12.87 -10.33
CA PHE A 438 -1.57 12.57 -11.41
C PHE A 438 -1.30 11.24 -12.13
N SER A 439 -2.37 10.46 -12.22
CA SER A 439 -2.47 9.21 -12.96
C SER A 439 -2.61 9.43 -14.47
N HIS A 440 -2.53 8.36 -15.28
CA HIS A 440 -2.73 8.46 -16.74
C HIS A 440 -4.06 9.14 -17.12
N THR A 441 -5.13 8.89 -16.37
CA THR A 441 -6.47 9.43 -16.67
C THR A 441 -6.55 10.95 -16.44
N HIS A 442 -5.78 11.51 -15.51
CA HIS A 442 -5.71 12.96 -15.30
C HIS A 442 -5.22 13.69 -16.54
N TYR A 443 -4.32 13.09 -17.31
CA TYR A 443 -3.83 13.68 -18.57
C TYR A 443 -4.87 13.73 -19.68
N LEU A 444 -6.06 13.12 -19.49
CA LEU A 444 -7.19 13.21 -20.41
C LEU A 444 -8.13 14.39 -20.10
N LEU A 445 -7.98 15.07 -18.95
CA LEU A 445 -8.86 16.17 -18.53
C LEU A 445 -9.20 17.21 -19.62
N PRO A 446 -8.24 17.71 -20.44
CA PRO A 446 -8.57 18.71 -21.46
C PRO A 446 -9.33 18.14 -22.67
N LYS A 447 -9.28 16.81 -22.88
CA LYS A 447 -10.06 16.08 -23.92
C LYS A 447 -11.46 15.74 -23.42
N ILE A 448 -11.62 15.48 -22.12
CA ILE A 448 -12.91 15.23 -21.46
C ILE A 448 -13.69 16.55 -21.35
N PHE A 449 -13.06 17.60 -20.81
CA PHE A 449 -13.68 18.89 -20.53
C PHE A 449 -13.32 19.96 -21.57
N GLN A 450 -13.73 19.74 -22.82
CA GLN A 450 -13.35 20.59 -23.96
C GLN A 450 -13.87 22.02 -23.87
N LYS A 451 -15.01 22.25 -23.22
CA LYS A 451 -15.63 23.58 -23.05
C LYS A 451 -15.17 24.32 -21.80
N LEU A 452 -14.57 23.62 -20.83
CA LEU A 452 -14.14 24.22 -19.57
C LEU A 452 -12.71 24.75 -19.70
N LYS A 453 -12.47 25.94 -19.14
CA LYS A 453 -11.17 26.63 -19.19
C LYS A 453 -10.29 26.35 -17.98
N LYS A 454 -10.91 26.22 -16.81
CA LYS A 454 -10.23 25.94 -15.54
C LYS A 454 -11.03 24.86 -14.80
N VAL A 455 -10.35 23.96 -14.10
CA VAL A 455 -10.95 22.98 -13.17
C VAL A 455 -10.14 22.89 -11.90
N VAL A 456 -10.76 22.49 -10.79
CA VAL A 456 -10.05 22.11 -9.56
C VAL A 456 -10.12 20.59 -9.39
N VAL A 457 -8.98 19.91 -9.38
CA VAL A 457 -8.92 18.48 -9.06
C VAL A 457 -8.79 18.31 -7.55
N LEU A 458 -9.58 17.40 -6.99
CA LEU A 458 -9.50 16.93 -5.61
C LEU A 458 -9.33 15.41 -5.64
N ASP A 459 -8.28 14.88 -4.99
CA ASP A 459 -8.11 13.43 -4.84
C ASP A 459 -9.19 12.88 -3.88
N ASP A 460 -9.55 11.61 -3.99
CA ASP A 460 -10.68 11.06 -3.23
C ASP A 460 -10.41 10.90 -1.72
N ASP A 461 -9.16 11.04 -1.32
CA ASP A 461 -8.66 10.96 0.04
C ASP A 461 -8.45 12.32 0.72
N VAL A 462 -9.09 13.39 0.22
CA VAL A 462 -9.05 14.72 0.86
C VAL A 462 -10.28 15.06 1.68
N VAL A 463 -10.13 16.01 2.61
CA VAL A 463 -11.22 16.64 3.36
C VAL A 463 -11.04 18.14 3.29
N VAL A 464 -12.03 18.84 2.73
CA VAL A 464 -12.05 20.31 2.67
C VAL A 464 -12.57 20.86 4.01
N GLN A 465 -11.96 21.94 4.50
CA GLN A 465 -12.27 22.60 5.77
C GLN A 465 -12.62 24.09 5.62
N GLN A 466 -12.36 24.68 4.45
CA GLN A 466 -12.60 26.09 4.17
C GLN A 466 -13.20 26.26 2.77
N ASP A 467 -13.77 27.42 2.50
CA ASP A 467 -14.30 27.76 1.19
C ASP A 467 -13.15 27.85 0.15
N LEU A 468 -13.34 27.20 -1.01
CA LEU A 468 -12.34 27.11 -2.07
C LEU A 468 -12.60 28.10 -3.22
N SER A 469 -13.53 29.07 -3.09
CA SER A 469 -13.94 29.92 -4.22
C SER A 469 -12.80 30.83 -4.71
N GLU A 470 -11.91 31.24 -3.80
CA GLU A 470 -10.82 32.17 -4.08
C GLU A 470 -9.77 31.59 -5.06
N LEU A 471 -9.71 30.26 -5.20
CA LEU A 471 -8.88 29.57 -6.20
C LEU A 471 -9.29 29.87 -7.66
N TRP A 472 -10.56 30.21 -7.91
CA TRP A 472 -11.04 30.56 -9.25
C TRP A 472 -10.47 31.90 -9.72
N SER A 473 -10.35 32.87 -8.80
CA SER A 473 -9.68 34.16 -9.03
C SER A 473 -8.14 34.10 -9.03
N LEU A 474 -7.53 32.95 -8.72
CA LEU A 474 -6.08 32.81 -8.67
C LEU A 474 -5.43 33.10 -10.04
N ASN A 475 -4.52 34.08 -10.06
CA ASN A 475 -3.59 34.34 -11.16
C ASN A 475 -2.40 33.38 -11.04
N MET A 476 -2.32 32.40 -11.94
CA MET A 476 -1.25 31.39 -11.93
C MET A 476 -0.02 31.78 -12.77
N GLU A 477 0.15 33.05 -13.13
CA GLU A 477 1.36 33.56 -13.82
C GLU A 477 1.72 32.81 -15.12
N GLY A 478 0.71 32.33 -15.85
CA GLY A 478 0.88 31.55 -17.10
C GLY A 478 1.34 30.10 -16.90
N LYS A 479 1.42 29.63 -15.65
CA LYS A 479 1.58 28.22 -15.27
C LYS A 479 0.27 27.44 -15.50
N VAL A 480 0.38 26.11 -15.57
CA VAL A 480 -0.77 25.23 -15.89
C VAL A 480 -1.42 24.62 -14.65
N ASN A 481 -0.64 24.33 -13.61
CA ASN A 481 -1.10 23.64 -12.41
C ASN A 481 -0.71 24.42 -11.15
N GLY A 482 -1.68 25.00 -10.46
CA GLY A 482 -1.53 25.50 -9.10
C GLY A 482 -1.59 24.35 -8.10
N ALA A 483 -0.48 24.04 -7.45
CA ALA A 483 -0.35 22.91 -6.51
C ALA A 483 0.53 23.31 -5.30
N VAL A 484 0.32 22.66 -4.16
CA VAL A 484 1.29 22.75 -3.04
C VAL A 484 2.58 22.02 -3.42
N GLN A 485 3.72 22.65 -3.15
CA GLN A 485 5.04 22.07 -3.38
C GLN A 485 5.57 21.39 -2.12
N GLN A 486 5.89 20.10 -2.21
CA GLN A 486 6.45 19.33 -1.10
C GLN A 486 7.99 19.45 -1.10
N CYS A 487 8.49 20.55 -0.54
CA CYS A 487 9.92 20.87 -0.54
C CYS A 487 10.80 19.96 0.34
N SER A 488 10.20 19.09 1.16
CA SER A 488 10.90 17.96 1.79
C SER A 488 11.45 16.98 0.73
N VAL A 489 10.78 16.84 -0.41
CA VAL A 489 11.18 16.01 -1.56
C VAL A 489 11.70 16.91 -2.69
N LYS A 490 12.99 17.22 -2.67
CA LYS A 490 13.66 17.89 -3.80
C LYS A 490 13.86 16.93 -4.97
N LEU A 491 13.78 17.42 -6.21
CA LEU A 491 14.00 16.60 -7.41
C LEU A 491 15.41 15.98 -7.45
N SER A 492 16.39 16.57 -6.78
CA SER A 492 17.71 15.97 -6.51
C SER A 492 17.65 14.59 -5.83
N LEU A 493 16.79 14.43 -4.83
CA LEU A 493 16.57 13.15 -4.14
C LEU A 493 15.95 12.12 -5.08
N LEU A 494 15.18 12.60 -6.06
CA LEU A 494 14.59 11.80 -7.13
C LEU A 494 15.52 11.56 -8.32
N LYS A 495 16.79 12.04 -8.32
CA LYS A 495 17.73 11.84 -9.47
C LYS A 495 17.82 10.38 -9.92
N ARG A 496 17.75 9.41 -9.00
CA ARG A 496 17.76 7.97 -9.33
C ARG A 496 16.56 7.56 -10.20
N TYR A 497 15.40 8.19 -10.00
CA TYR A 497 14.19 7.97 -10.78
C TYR A 497 14.10 8.89 -12.01
N LEU A 498 14.67 10.10 -11.96
CA LEU A 498 14.61 11.12 -13.02
C LEU A 498 15.75 11.03 -14.06
N GLY A 499 16.75 10.18 -13.83
CA GLY A 499 17.96 10.05 -14.64
C GLY A 499 18.84 11.30 -14.60
N GLU A 500 19.78 11.43 -15.54
CA GLU A 500 20.65 12.61 -15.66
C GLU A 500 20.02 13.77 -16.47
N SER A 501 18.69 13.87 -16.46
CA SER A 501 17.98 14.92 -17.17
C SER A 501 18.22 16.31 -16.56
N SER A 502 18.09 17.37 -17.36
CA SER A 502 18.37 18.76 -16.96
C SER A 502 17.23 19.39 -16.16
N PHE A 503 16.81 18.76 -15.07
CA PHE A 503 15.94 19.37 -14.08
C PHE A 503 16.73 20.29 -13.15
N ASN A 504 16.09 21.32 -12.63
CA ASN A 504 16.66 22.10 -11.54
C ASN A 504 16.70 21.22 -10.27
N VAL A 505 17.92 20.87 -9.87
CA VAL A 505 18.29 20.01 -8.74
C VAL A 505 17.68 20.49 -7.41
N ASN A 506 17.39 21.79 -7.30
CA ASN A 506 16.80 22.42 -6.11
C ASN A 506 15.28 22.60 -6.17
N SER A 507 14.61 22.28 -7.28
CA SER A 507 13.14 22.34 -7.35
C SER A 507 12.50 21.33 -6.41
N CYS A 508 11.37 21.72 -5.83
CA CYS A 508 10.53 20.86 -5.01
C CYS A 508 9.65 19.96 -5.89
N ALA A 509 9.29 18.78 -5.40
CA ALA A 509 8.19 18.01 -5.97
C ALA A 509 6.86 18.75 -5.75
N TRP A 510 5.88 18.50 -6.61
CA TRP A 510 4.49 18.96 -6.45
C TRP A 510 3.60 17.76 -6.15
N MET A 511 2.50 17.97 -5.43
CA MET A 511 1.57 16.91 -5.07
C MET A 511 0.21 17.05 -5.76
N SER A 512 -0.47 15.92 -5.98
CA SER A 512 -1.93 15.91 -6.18
C SER A 512 -2.69 16.14 -4.87
N GLY A 513 -4.02 16.04 -4.87
CA GLY A 513 -4.89 16.27 -3.71
C GLY A 513 -5.66 17.58 -3.77
N LEU A 514 -4.98 18.67 -4.16
CA LEU A 514 -5.61 19.95 -4.50
C LEU A 514 -4.82 20.60 -5.64
N ASN A 515 -5.43 20.66 -6.83
CA ASN A 515 -4.78 21.21 -8.01
C ASN A 515 -5.71 22.12 -8.82
N VAL A 516 -5.30 23.36 -9.02
CA VAL A 516 -5.99 24.32 -9.90
C VAL A 516 -5.41 24.20 -11.30
N LEU A 517 -6.18 23.72 -12.27
CA LEU A 517 -5.70 23.43 -13.62
C LEU A 517 -6.26 24.39 -14.64
N ASP A 518 -5.38 25.06 -15.39
CA ASP A 518 -5.72 25.82 -16.59
C ASP A 518 -5.74 24.89 -17.81
N LEU A 519 -6.94 24.51 -18.24
CA LEU A 519 -7.14 23.61 -19.37
C LEU A 519 -6.92 24.30 -20.73
N ASP A 520 -7.12 25.62 -20.84
CA ASP A 520 -6.78 26.37 -22.05
C ASP A 520 -5.26 26.34 -22.25
N ARG A 521 -4.48 26.70 -21.22
CA ARG A 521 -3.02 26.67 -21.24
C ARG A 521 -2.45 25.26 -21.40
N TRP A 522 -3.09 24.25 -20.80
CA TRP A 522 -2.75 22.84 -21.02
C TRP A 522 -2.90 22.44 -22.50
N ARG A 523 -3.98 22.85 -23.15
CA ARG A 523 -4.24 22.60 -24.58
C ARG A 523 -3.23 23.33 -25.47
N GLU A 524 -2.92 24.59 -25.18
CA GLU A 524 -1.91 25.37 -25.91
C GLU A 524 -0.52 24.72 -25.90
N LEU A 525 -0.12 24.13 -24.77
CA LEU A 525 1.18 23.49 -24.58
C LEU A 525 1.20 21.98 -24.92
N ASP A 526 0.05 21.41 -25.27
CA ASP A 526 -0.15 19.98 -25.57
C ASP A 526 0.52 19.04 -24.53
N LEU A 527 0.27 19.33 -23.24
CA LEU A 527 0.91 18.57 -22.14
C LEU A 527 0.47 17.10 -22.12
N THR A 528 -0.73 16.79 -22.61
CA THR A 528 -1.22 15.41 -22.75
C THR A 528 -0.33 14.60 -23.69
N LYS A 529 0.02 15.14 -24.86
CA LYS A 529 0.92 14.48 -25.81
C LYS A 529 2.36 14.45 -25.32
N THR A 530 2.79 15.50 -24.60
CA THR A 530 4.11 15.54 -23.96
C THR A 530 4.27 14.41 -22.95
N TYR A 531 3.27 14.21 -22.09
CA TYR A 531 3.21 13.11 -21.14
C TYR A 531 3.20 11.73 -21.82
N GLN A 532 2.32 11.54 -22.81
CA GLN A 532 2.23 10.27 -23.57
C GLN A 532 3.57 9.92 -24.23
N ARG A 533 4.26 10.91 -24.83
CA ARG A 533 5.60 10.73 -25.38
C ARG A 533 6.61 10.32 -24.31
N LEU A 534 6.66 11.01 -23.17
CA LEU A 534 7.59 10.71 -22.08
C LEU A 534 7.37 9.30 -21.53
N VAL A 535 6.12 8.88 -21.28
CA VAL A 535 5.80 7.51 -20.86
C VAL A 535 6.31 6.50 -21.90
N ASN A 536 6.07 6.72 -23.19
CA ASN A 536 6.53 5.83 -24.25
C ASN A 536 8.06 5.75 -24.35
N GLU A 537 8.77 6.88 -24.34
CA GLU A 537 10.23 6.93 -24.44
C GLU A 537 10.93 6.24 -23.26
N LEU A 538 10.41 6.43 -22.05
CA LEU A 538 10.94 5.84 -20.82
C LEU A 538 10.64 4.33 -20.73
N SER A 539 9.45 3.90 -21.16
CA SER A 539 9.02 2.49 -21.17
C SER A 539 9.75 1.62 -22.22
N MET A 540 10.57 2.23 -23.09
CA MET A 540 11.46 1.51 -24.02
C MET A 540 12.85 1.26 -23.42
N GLN A 541 13.16 1.87 -22.27
CA GLN A 541 14.45 1.73 -21.57
C GLN A 541 14.33 0.84 -20.33
N GLU A 542 13.15 0.83 -19.69
CA GLU A 542 12.82 0.05 -18.50
C GLU A 542 11.40 -0.50 -18.66
N ASP A 543 11.07 -1.64 -18.01
CA ASP A 543 9.67 -2.12 -17.93
C ASP A 543 8.77 -1.01 -17.37
N VAL A 544 7.55 -0.88 -17.90
CA VAL A 544 6.54 0.10 -17.43
C VAL A 544 6.34 -0.06 -15.93
N SER A 545 6.95 0.83 -15.16
CA SER A 545 6.94 0.80 -13.71
C SER A 545 6.36 2.10 -13.19
N GLU A 546 5.92 2.10 -11.94
CA GLU A 546 5.40 3.31 -11.29
C GLU A 546 6.43 4.46 -11.39
N ALA A 547 7.73 4.16 -11.31
CA ALA A 547 8.81 5.14 -11.48
C ALA A 547 8.80 5.86 -12.83
N VAL A 548 8.42 5.18 -13.92
CA VAL A 548 8.24 5.80 -15.25
C VAL A 548 7.10 6.81 -15.22
N VAL A 549 5.98 6.47 -14.56
CA VAL A 549 4.85 7.38 -14.38
C VAL A 549 5.26 8.61 -13.57
N LEU A 550 5.94 8.41 -12.43
CA LEU A 550 6.45 9.51 -11.61
C LEU A 550 7.36 10.46 -12.39
N ARG A 551 8.32 9.90 -13.13
CA ARG A 551 9.26 10.68 -13.96
C ARG A 551 8.54 11.44 -15.07
N ALA A 552 7.64 10.79 -15.81
CA ALA A 552 6.89 11.43 -16.88
C ALA A 552 5.99 12.56 -16.35
N SER A 553 5.32 12.36 -15.21
CA SER A 553 4.45 13.37 -14.60
C SER A 553 5.24 14.58 -14.08
N LEU A 554 6.36 14.36 -13.38
CA LEU A 554 7.21 15.45 -12.89
C LEU A 554 7.84 16.26 -14.04
N LEU A 555 8.30 15.59 -15.11
CA LEU A 555 8.89 16.25 -16.28
C LEU A 555 7.86 17.01 -17.11
N THR A 556 6.63 16.51 -17.23
CA THR A 556 5.57 17.18 -18.01
C THR A 556 5.17 18.53 -17.40
N PHE A 557 5.27 18.67 -16.08
CA PHE A 557 4.99 19.92 -15.36
C PHE A 557 6.25 20.70 -14.96
N GLN A 558 7.44 20.34 -15.49
CA GLN A 558 8.66 21.08 -15.20
C GLN A 558 8.47 22.57 -15.56
N ASP A 559 8.75 23.44 -14.59
CA ASP A 559 8.57 24.90 -14.68
C ASP A 559 7.14 25.38 -15.01
N LEU A 560 6.13 24.50 -14.94
CA LEU A 560 4.71 24.76 -15.20
C LEU A 560 3.81 24.64 -13.96
N ILE A 561 4.40 24.47 -12.78
CA ILE A 561 3.72 24.55 -11.47
C ILE A 561 3.70 26.00 -10.97
N PHE A 562 2.54 26.45 -10.50
CA PHE A 562 2.40 27.60 -9.60
C PHE A 562 2.32 27.09 -8.16
N SER A 563 3.16 27.61 -7.26
CA SER A 563 3.16 27.15 -5.86
C SER A 563 1.99 27.75 -5.12
N LEU A 564 1.08 26.92 -4.64
CA LEU A 564 0.11 27.33 -3.62
C LEU A 564 0.82 27.47 -2.26
N ASP A 565 0.28 28.35 -1.42
CA ASP A 565 0.67 28.47 -0.01
C ASP A 565 0.36 27.15 0.75
N GLU A 566 1.19 26.80 1.73
CA GLU A 566 1.04 25.56 2.51
C GLU A 566 -0.29 25.49 3.27
N ALA A 567 -0.91 26.64 3.61
CA ALA A 567 -2.23 26.69 4.21
C ALA A 567 -3.36 26.14 3.30
N TRP A 568 -3.14 26.03 1.98
CA TRP A 568 -4.15 25.48 1.07
C TRP A 568 -4.34 23.96 1.21
N SER A 569 -3.27 23.19 1.47
CA SER A 569 -3.36 21.73 1.58
C SER A 569 -2.28 21.16 2.50
N LEU A 570 -2.70 20.64 3.65
CA LEU A 570 -1.83 19.90 4.56
C LEU A 570 -1.83 18.42 4.19
N CYS A 571 -0.65 17.94 3.81
CA CYS A 571 -0.39 16.54 3.52
C CYS A 571 0.14 15.78 4.75
N GLY A 572 -0.02 14.47 4.75
CA GLY A 572 0.57 13.54 5.72
C GLY A 572 -0.43 12.67 6.48
N LEU A 573 -1.74 12.93 6.39
CA LEU A 573 -2.73 12.29 7.27
C LEU A 573 -2.89 10.77 7.02
N GLY A 574 -2.37 10.24 5.90
CA GLY A 574 -2.31 8.81 5.60
C GLY A 574 -1.00 8.11 5.99
N HIS A 575 -0.03 8.80 6.60
CA HIS A 575 1.21 8.14 7.05
C HIS A 575 1.87 8.73 8.31
N ASP A 576 1.74 10.03 8.57
CA ASP A 576 2.48 10.71 9.64
C ASP A 576 1.68 10.81 10.95
N TYR A 577 2.14 10.12 12.00
CA TYR A 577 1.58 10.21 13.35
C TYR A 577 1.96 11.50 14.10
N GLY A 578 2.80 12.37 13.53
CA GLY A 578 3.39 13.55 14.16
C GLY A 578 2.78 14.91 13.80
N LEU A 579 1.87 15.01 12.82
CA LEU A 579 1.32 16.30 12.35
C LEU A 579 0.76 17.16 13.49
N ASP A 580 1.09 18.46 13.40
CA ASP A 580 0.66 19.48 14.34
C ASP A 580 -0.85 19.78 14.26
N LEU A 581 -1.46 20.01 15.42
CA LEU A 581 -2.90 20.27 15.53
C LEU A 581 -3.29 21.67 15.04
N GLN A 582 -2.41 22.66 15.17
CA GLN A 582 -2.68 24.01 14.67
C GLN A 582 -2.61 24.04 13.14
N ALA A 583 -1.61 23.39 12.54
CA ALA A 583 -1.54 23.15 11.10
C ALA A 583 -2.79 22.44 10.57
N ILE A 584 -3.23 21.34 11.21
CA ILE A 584 -4.48 20.63 10.85
C ILE A 584 -5.71 21.55 10.96
N THR A 585 -5.75 22.43 11.96
CA THR A 585 -6.90 23.34 12.15
C THR A 585 -6.93 24.46 11.11
N ASN A 586 -5.76 24.95 10.70
CA ASN A 586 -5.61 26.10 9.80
C ASN A 586 -5.66 25.73 8.32
N ALA A 587 -5.41 24.48 7.94
CA ALA A 587 -5.35 24.06 6.55
C ALA A 587 -6.75 24.02 5.88
N ALA A 588 -6.85 24.61 4.68
CA ALA A 588 -8.08 24.64 3.89
C ALA A 588 -8.48 23.24 3.36
N VAL A 589 -7.49 22.40 3.05
CA VAL A 589 -7.67 20.99 2.67
C VAL A 589 -6.73 20.10 3.51
N LEU A 590 -7.24 18.96 3.94
CA LEU A 590 -6.48 17.90 4.60
C LEU A 590 -6.35 16.71 3.64
N HIS A 591 -5.13 16.32 3.30
CA HIS A 591 -4.85 15.24 2.35
C HIS A 591 -4.34 14.00 3.10
N TYR A 592 -5.04 12.87 2.95
CA TYR A 592 -4.69 11.60 3.59
C TYR A 592 -3.71 10.78 2.73
N ASN A 593 -2.74 11.43 2.09
CA ASN A 593 -1.70 10.75 1.34
C ASN A 593 -0.89 9.80 2.25
N GLY A 594 -0.61 8.62 1.74
CA GLY A 594 -0.08 7.47 2.45
C GLY A 594 -1.12 6.35 2.64
N ASN A 595 -0.60 5.15 2.87
CA ASN A 595 -1.36 3.91 2.91
C ASN A 595 -2.49 3.85 3.98
N MET A 596 -2.42 4.62 5.07
CA MET A 596 -3.35 4.53 6.21
C MET A 596 -4.59 5.43 6.01
N LYS A 597 -5.32 5.19 4.92
CA LYS A 597 -6.54 5.91 4.52
C LYS A 597 -7.65 5.86 5.58
N PRO A 598 -8.49 6.90 5.74
CA PRO A 598 -9.45 7.02 6.85
C PRO A 598 -10.62 6.03 6.79
N TRP A 599 -10.90 5.44 5.62
CA TRP A 599 -11.89 4.37 5.45
C TRP A 599 -11.37 2.97 5.78
N LEU A 600 -10.07 2.80 6.00
CA LEU A 600 -9.46 1.53 6.39
C LEU A 600 -9.46 1.35 7.92
N GLU A 601 -9.39 0.10 8.38
CA GLU A 601 -9.18 -0.22 9.81
C GLU A 601 -7.78 0.21 10.27
N LEU A 602 -6.79 0.17 9.38
CA LEU A 602 -5.42 0.61 9.61
C LEU A 602 -5.24 2.14 9.55
N GLY A 603 -6.33 2.90 9.28
CA GLY A 603 -6.28 4.36 9.21
C GLY A 603 -5.94 5.02 10.54
N ILE A 604 -5.15 6.12 10.52
CA ILE A 604 -4.67 6.78 11.75
C ILE A 604 -5.87 7.30 12.56
N ALA A 605 -6.14 6.64 13.70
CA ALA A 605 -7.35 6.87 14.51
C ALA A 605 -7.56 8.34 14.92
N LYS A 606 -6.48 9.07 15.26
CA LYS A 606 -6.57 10.48 15.66
C LYS A 606 -7.06 11.42 14.54
N TYR A 607 -6.78 11.10 13.28
CA TYR A 607 -7.24 11.91 12.14
C TYR A 607 -8.57 11.45 11.57
N ARG A 608 -8.93 10.17 11.77
CA ARG A 608 -10.16 9.55 11.23
C ARG A 608 -11.44 10.36 11.52
N ASN A 609 -11.47 11.14 12.61
CA ASN A 609 -12.58 12.01 12.99
C ASN A 609 -12.84 13.18 12.01
N TYR A 610 -11.80 13.76 11.38
CA TYR A 610 -11.97 14.84 10.40
C TYR A 610 -12.66 14.34 9.12
N TRP A 611 -12.49 13.06 8.77
CA TRP A 611 -13.19 12.40 7.66
C TRP A 611 -14.58 11.87 8.10
N LYS A 612 -14.68 11.16 9.23
CA LYS A 612 -15.94 10.60 9.75
C LYS A 612 -17.04 11.63 10.02
N LYS A 613 -16.73 12.92 10.19
CA LYS A 613 -17.73 13.99 10.37
C LYS A 613 -18.57 14.27 9.11
N PHE A 614 -18.11 13.84 7.93
CA PHE A 614 -18.81 14.02 6.64
C PHE A 614 -19.48 12.76 6.08
N MET A 615 -19.37 11.61 6.77
CA MET A 615 -20.19 10.45 6.43
C MET A 615 -21.65 10.67 6.84
N GLY A 616 -22.59 10.37 5.94
CA GLY A 616 -24.03 10.43 6.22
C GLY A 616 -24.46 9.35 7.23
N ARG A 617 -24.35 9.63 8.53
CA ARG A 617 -24.53 8.66 9.63
C ARG A 617 -25.89 7.95 9.65
N GLU A 618 -26.91 8.50 9.00
CA GLU A 618 -28.29 8.00 8.99
C GLU A 618 -28.65 7.19 7.74
N ASP A 619 -27.72 7.00 6.79
CA ASP A 619 -28.00 6.20 5.59
C ASP A 619 -28.07 4.69 5.89
N GLN A 620 -29.14 4.06 5.39
CA GLN A 620 -29.46 2.66 5.65
C GLN A 620 -28.41 1.69 5.07
N PHE A 621 -27.80 1.98 3.91
CA PHE A 621 -26.77 1.11 3.35
C PHE A 621 -25.50 1.12 4.21
N LEU A 622 -25.16 2.25 4.85
CA LEU A 622 -24.01 2.33 5.75
C LEU A 622 -24.20 1.53 7.03
N SER A 623 -25.42 1.55 7.59
CA SER A 623 -25.80 0.69 8.71
C SER A 623 -25.75 -0.80 8.30
N ASP A 624 -26.45 -1.15 7.22
CA ASP A 624 -26.59 -2.53 6.74
C ASP A 624 -25.26 -3.18 6.31
N CYS A 625 -24.29 -2.38 5.85
CA CYS A 625 -22.95 -2.86 5.49
C CYS A 625 -21.90 -2.68 6.59
N ASN A 626 -22.33 -2.33 7.81
CA ASN A 626 -21.46 -2.22 9.00
C ASN A 626 -20.27 -1.26 8.77
N ILE A 627 -20.59 -0.05 8.27
CA ILE A 627 -19.63 1.05 8.00
C ILE A 627 -19.58 2.05 9.17
N ASN A 628 -20.72 2.27 9.83
CA ASN A 628 -20.83 3.22 10.94
C ASN A 628 -20.45 2.64 12.32
N SER A 629 -20.20 1.32 12.40
CA SER A 629 -19.74 0.58 13.59
C SER A 629 -18.32 0.95 14.03
#